data_AF-A0A9X8QLT3-F1
#
_entry.id   AF-A0A9X8QLT3-F1
#
_cell.length_a   1.000
_cell.length_b   1.000
_cell.length_c   1.000
_cell.angle_alpha   90.00
_cell.angle_beta   90.00
_cell.angle_gamma   90.00
#
_symmetry.space_group_name_H-M   'P 1'
#
loop_
_entity.id
_entity.type
_entity.pdbx_description
1 polymer ?
#
loop_
_entity_poly.entity_id
_entity_poly.type
_entity_poly.pdbx_seq_one_letter_code
_entity_poly.pdbx_strand_id
1 'polypeptide(L)'
;MIRTVGPENLAAINKALKEHENSCKALAKVIAQAYRKGARVRVPVGKGSVSGTISGKPDPKEPTKIPVRLDGGASYIRSFEYDDVSLLDDLFIQEQTDV
;
A
#
# COMPACT_ATOMS: atom_id res chain seq x y z
N MET A 1 39.74 -10.65 10.08
CA MET A 1 39.64 -9.76 11.26
C MET A 1 38.28 -9.09 11.19
N ILE A 2 37.32 -9.45 12.05
CA ILE A 2 35.97 -8.86 12.05
C ILE A 2 36.07 -7.51 12.76
N ARG A 3 35.89 -6.40 12.03
CA ARG A 3 35.83 -5.06 12.64
C ARG A 3 34.44 -4.91 13.28
N THR A 4 34.39 -4.78 14.59
CA THR A 4 33.17 -4.46 15.31
C THR A 4 32.78 -3.01 15.00
N VAL A 5 31.48 -2.79 14.76
CA VAL A 5 30.93 -1.45 14.55
C VAL A 5 31.09 -0.68 15.87
N GLY A 6 31.73 0.49 15.84
CA GLY A 6 31.91 1.32 17.03
C GLY A 6 30.58 1.80 17.62
N PRO A 7 30.51 2.09 18.93
CA PRO A 7 29.25 2.44 19.61
C PRO A 7 28.55 3.67 19.00
N GLU A 8 29.31 4.65 18.50
CA GLU A 8 28.79 5.82 17.77
C GLU A 8 28.11 5.43 16.45
N ASN A 9 28.69 4.47 15.74
CA ASN A 9 28.13 3.95 14.49
C ASN A 9 26.89 3.09 14.75
N LEU A 10 26.86 2.31 15.83
CA LEU A 10 25.66 1.57 16.26
C LEU A 10 24.51 2.51 16.65
N ALA A 11 24.80 3.60 17.36
CA ALA A 11 23.79 4.62 17.68
C ALA A 11 23.23 5.28 16.42
N ALA A 12 24.08 5.60 15.44
CA ALA A 12 23.65 6.14 14.16
C ALA A 12 22.77 5.14 13.36
N ILE A 13 23.15 3.86 13.33
CA ILE A 13 22.35 2.80 12.68
C ILE A 13 20.98 2.66 13.36
N ASN A 14 20.94 2.61 14.69
CA ASN A 14 19.67 2.51 15.43
C ASN A 14 18.76 3.73 15.19
N LYS A 15 19.34 4.93 15.11
CA LYS A 15 18.61 6.14 14.75
C LYS A 15 18.03 6.03 13.33
N ALA A 16 18.84 5.64 12.35
CA ALA A 16 18.40 5.47 10.97
C ALA A 16 17.31 4.40 10.83
N LEU A 17 17.41 3.29 11.56
CA LEU A 17 16.37 2.25 11.59
C LEU A 17 15.04 2.81 12.12
N LYS A 18 15.09 3.59 13.21
CA LYS A 18 13.89 4.21 13.79
C LYS A 18 13.26 5.24 12.84
N GLU A 19 14.07 6.03 12.16
CA GLU A 19 13.61 6.99 11.14
C GLU A 19 12.97 6.29 9.94
N HIS A 20 13.56 5.18 9.50
CA HIS A 20 13.00 4.33 8.46
C HIS A 20 11.64 3.74 8.87
N GLU A 21 11.53 3.17 10.07
CA GLU A 21 10.25 2.67 10.60
C GLU A 21 9.17 3.75 10.67
N ASN A 22 9.52 4.95 11.11
CA ASN A 22 8.58 6.07 11.16
C ASN A 22 8.13 6.50 9.76
N SER A 23 9.05 6.51 8.80
CA SER A 23 8.76 6.84 7.39
C SER A 23 7.84 5.79 6.77
N CYS A 24 8.09 4.50 7.00
CA CYS A 24 7.22 3.43 6.54
C CYS A 24 5.80 3.52 7.12
N LYS A 25 5.68 3.83 8.42
CA LYS A 25 4.37 4.08 9.05
C LYS A 25 3.65 5.29 8.44
N ALA A 26 4.37 6.37 8.16
CA ALA A 26 3.81 7.55 7.52
C ALA A 26 3.31 7.23 6.10
N LEU A 27 4.09 6.49 5.32
CA LEU A 27 3.73 6.06 3.97
C LEU A 27 2.49 5.14 3.99
N ALA A 28 2.47 4.11 4.84
CA ALA A 28 1.31 3.23 5.01
C ALA A 28 0.05 4.01 5.39
N LYS A 29 0.18 5.07 6.20
CA LYS A 29 -0.94 5.94 6.58
C LYS A 29 -1.48 6.74 5.39
N VAL A 30 -0.60 7.34 4.59
CA VAL A 30 -0.99 8.10 3.38
C VAL A 30 -1.68 7.18 2.38
N ILE A 31 -1.11 6.01 2.12
CA ILE A 31 -1.70 5.01 1.22
C ILE A 31 -3.04 4.52 1.76
N ALA A 32 -3.17 4.25 3.06
CA ALA A 32 -4.45 3.88 3.66
C ALA A 32 -5.53 4.97 3.57
N GLN A 33 -5.15 6.25 3.47
CA GLN A 33 -6.09 7.36 3.28
C GLN A 33 -6.58 7.46 1.84
N ALA A 34 -5.70 7.24 0.86
CA ALA A 34 -6.05 7.20 -0.56
C ALA A 34 -6.87 5.95 -0.90
N TYR A 35 -6.45 4.78 -0.39
CA TYR A 35 -7.05 3.48 -0.69
C TYR A 35 -7.90 3.00 0.49
N ARG A 36 -9.13 3.51 0.55
CA ARG A 36 -10.05 3.22 1.65
C ARG A 36 -10.54 1.77 1.61
N LYS A 37 -10.62 1.13 2.77
CA LYS A 37 -11.25 -0.19 2.91
C LYS A 37 -12.67 -0.15 2.34
N GLY A 38 -13.00 -1.14 1.50
CA GLY A 38 -14.30 -1.22 0.83
C GLY A 38 -14.36 -0.52 -0.53
N ALA A 39 -13.38 0.31 -0.88
CA ALA A 39 -13.34 0.93 -2.20
C ALA A 39 -13.12 -0.13 -3.29
N ARG A 40 -13.78 0.08 -4.42
CA ARG A 40 -13.70 -0.80 -5.59
C ARG A 40 -12.43 -0.48 -6.36
N VAL A 41 -11.71 -1.53 -6.75
CA VAL A 41 -10.43 -1.39 -7.44
C VAL A 41 -10.32 -2.36 -8.61
N ARG A 42 -9.40 -2.04 -9.51
CA ARG A 42 -8.92 -2.93 -10.56
C ARG A 42 -7.42 -3.10 -10.39
N VAL A 43 -6.96 -4.34 -10.47
CA VAL A 43 -5.56 -4.71 -10.28
C VAL A 43 -5.08 -5.63 -11.39
N PRO A 44 -3.80 -5.55 -11.79
CA PRO A 44 -3.23 -6.43 -12.79
C PRO A 44 -3.11 -7.86 -12.26
N VAL A 45 -3.56 -8.84 -13.05
CA VAL A 45 -3.41 -10.26 -12.77
C VAL A 45 -2.97 -10.97 -14.06
N GLY A 46 -1.69 -11.37 -14.09
CA GLY A 46 -1.11 -12.00 -15.27
C GLY A 46 -1.11 -11.06 -16.48
N LYS A 47 -1.77 -11.45 -17.57
CA LYS A 47 -1.89 -10.64 -18.79
C LYS A 47 -3.15 -9.75 -18.82
N GLY A 48 -3.97 -9.79 -17.77
CA GLY A 48 -5.24 -9.05 -17.70
C GLY A 48 -5.36 -8.25 -16.40
N SER A 49 -6.55 -7.72 -16.17
CA SER A 49 -6.89 -7.03 -14.92
C SER A 49 -8.14 -7.63 -14.31
N VAL A 50 -8.17 -7.75 -12.98
CA VAL A 50 -9.31 -8.29 -12.23
C VAL A 50 -9.83 -7.19 -11.31
N SER A 51 -11.15 -7.14 -11.15
CA SER A 51 -11.79 -6.23 -10.20
C SER A 51 -11.77 -6.83 -8.80
N GLY A 52 -11.74 -5.97 -7.79
CA GLY A 52 -11.76 -6.39 -6.41
C GLY A 52 -12.13 -5.24 -5.49
N THR A 53 -11.97 -5.49 -4.20
CA THR A 53 -12.29 -4.54 -3.14
C THR A 53 -11.16 -4.49 -2.13
N ILE A 54 -10.79 -3.29 -1.69
CA ILE A 54 -9.74 -3.15 -0.67
C ILE A 54 -10.19 -3.78 0.64
N SER A 55 -9.43 -4.75 1.13
CA SER A 55 -9.79 -5.58 2.28
C SER A 55 -9.33 -4.97 3.61
N GLY A 56 -8.34 -4.08 3.61
CA GLY A 56 -7.72 -3.56 4.82
C GLY A 56 -6.70 -2.45 4.56
N LYS A 57 -5.90 -2.14 5.59
CA LYS A 57 -4.81 -1.16 5.52
C LYS A 57 -3.51 -1.85 5.07
N PRO A 58 -2.57 -1.14 4.43
CA PRO A 58 -1.22 -1.62 4.18
C PRO A 58 -0.51 -2.02 5.48
N ASP A 59 0.35 -3.03 5.41
CA ASP A 59 1.22 -3.41 6.53
C ASP A 59 2.33 -2.35 6.68
N PRO A 60 2.61 -1.82 7.89
CA PRO A 60 3.74 -0.92 8.11
C PRO A 60 5.11 -1.47 7.68
N LYS A 61 5.28 -2.79 7.59
CA LYS A 61 6.49 -3.44 7.08
C LYS A 61 6.57 -3.46 5.56
N GLU A 62 5.43 -3.42 4.88
CA GLU A 62 5.31 -3.35 3.42
C GLU A 62 4.34 -2.23 3.05
N PRO A 63 4.70 -0.97 3.33
CA PRO A 63 3.76 0.15 3.30
C PRO A 63 3.19 0.44 1.90
N THR A 64 3.90 0.03 0.85
CA THR A 64 3.51 0.20 -0.56
C THR A 64 2.45 -0.81 -1.01
N LYS A 65 2.21 -1.88 -0.23
CA LYS A 65 1.35 -2.97 -0.62
C LYS A 65 -0.06 -2.86 -0.05
N ILE A 66 -1.05 -2.89 -0.93
CA ILE A 66 -2.47 -2.76 -0.61
C ILE A 66 -3.13 -4.13 -0.65
N PRO A 67 -3.78 -4.58 0.44
CA PRO A 67 -4.51 -5.85 0.44
C PRO A 67 -5.85 -5.70 -0.29
N VAL A 68 -6.00 -6.43 -1.40
CA VAL A 68 -7.21 -6.45 -2.24
C VAL A 68 -7.84 -7.84 -2.22
N ARG A 69 -9.16 -7.90 -2.01
CA ARG A 69 -9.98 -9.10 -2.19
C ARG A 69 -10.50 -9.10 -3.64
N LEU A 70 -10.11 -10.11 -4.42
CA LEU A 70 -10.49 -10.21 -5.83
C LEU A 70 -11.91 -10.78 -6.02
N ASP A 71 -12.63 -10.32 -7.04
CA ASP A 71 -13.91 -10.89 -7.45
C ASP A 71 -13.65 -12.04 -8.43
N GLY A 72 -13.91 -13.29 -8.04
CA GLY A 72 -13.76 -14.43 -8.97
C GLY A 72 -13.30 -15.75 -8.36
N GLY A 73 -13.06 -15.83 -7.06
CA GLY A 73 -12.73 -17.08 -6.38
C GLY A 73 -12.77 -16.93 -4.86
N ALA A 74 -12.92 -18.03 -4.13
CA ALA A 74 -13.09 -18.08 -2.68
C ALA A 74 -12.11 -17.14 -1.95
N SER A 75 -12.61 -15.97 -1.52
CA SER A 75 -11.99 -15.03 -0.58
C SER A 75 -10.46 -14.88 -0.66
N TYR A 76 -9.87 -14.82 -1.86
CA TYR A 76 -8.43 -14.67 -2.01
C TYR A 76 -8.04 -13.21 -1.82
N ILE A 77 -7.42 -12.90 -0.69
CA ILE A 77 -6.83 -11.58 -0.42
C ILE A 77 -5.39 -11.62 -0.93
N ARG A 78 -5.05 -10.72 -1.83
CA ARG A 78 -3.68 -10.56 -2.34
C ARG A 78 -3.23 -9.12 -2.19
N SER A 79 -1.96 -8.94 -1.88
CA SER A 79 -1.36 -7.62 -1.78
C SER A 79 -0.79 -7.20 -3.13
N PHE A 80 -1.08 -5.99 -3.55
CA PHE A 80 -0.61 -5.38 -4.80
C PHE A 80 0.12 -4.07 -4.49
N GLU A 81 1.09 -3.68 -5.32
CA GLU A 81 1.72 -2.36 -5.17
C GLU A 81 0.69 -1.26 -5.42
N TYR A 82 0.81 -0.14 -4.70
CA TYR A 82 -0.18 0.93 -4.76
C TYR A 82 -0.30 1.57 -6.15
N ASP A 83 0.79 1.65 -6.91
CA ASP A 83 0.84 2.18 -8.27
C ASP A 83 0.12 1.29 -9.30
N ASP A 84 0.04 -0.01 -9.03
CA ASP A 84 -0.70 -0.99 -9.83
C ASP A 84 -2.21 -1.01 -9.52
N VAL A 85 -2.66 -0.38 -8.44
CA VAL A 85 -4.06 -0.42 -7.98
C VAL A 85 -4.81 0.81 -8.51
N SER A 86 -5.76 0.58 -9.42
CA SER A 86 -6.66 1.62 -9.93
C SER A 86 -7.97 1.66 -9.15
N LEU A 87 -8.30 2.78 -8.52
CA LEU A 87 -9.61 3.01 -7.88
C LEU A 87 -10.71 3.13 -8.95
N LEU A 88 -11.82 2.44 -8.77
CA LEU A 88 -12.96 2.48 -9.68
C LEU A 88 -14.01 3.53 -9.27
N ASP A 89 -13.94 4.05 -8.06
CA ASP A 89 -14.87 5.07 -7.54
C ASP A 89 -14.69 6.43 -8.25
N ASP A 90 -13.50 6.73 -8.79
CA ASP A 90 -13.23 7.95 -9.56
C ASP A 90 -13.90 7.98 -10.95
N LEU A 91 -14.53 6.87 -11.37
CA LEU A 91 -15.28 6.82 -12.64
C LEU A 91 -16.71 7.40 -12.53
N PHE A 92 -17.18 7.73 -11.33
CA PHE A 92 -18.52 8.30 -11.09
C PHE A 92 -18.52 9.80 -10.75
N ILE A 93 -17.37 10.47 -10.73
CA ILE A 93 -17.34 11.94 -10.76
C ILE A 93 -17.58 12.37 -12.21
N GLN A 94 -18.79 12.13 -12.71
CA GLN A 94 -19.29 12.84 -13.88
C GLN A 94 -19.38 14.31 -13.48
N GLU A 95 -18.72 15.15 -14.26
CA GLU A 95 -18.86 16.60 -14.31
C GLU A 95 -20.31 17.03 -14.05
N GLN A 96 -20.62 17.44 -12.81
CA GLN A 96 -21.65 18.45 -12.58
C GLN A 96 -20.98 19.81 -12.78
N THR A 97 -20.68 20.12 -14.03
CA THR A 97 -20.53 21.51 -14.45
C THR A 97 -21.95 22.04 -14.55
N ASP A 98 -22.38 22.73 -13.50
CA ASP A 98 -23.63 23.51 -13.46
C ASP A 98 -23.69 24.41 -14.71
N VAL A 99 -24.84 24.36 -15.40
CA VAL A 99 -25.19 25.17 -16.58
C VAL A 99 -25.75 26.51 -16.12
#